data_AF-A0A4Y2LC00-F1
#
_entry.id   AF-A0A4Y2LC00-F1
#
_cell.length_a   1.000
_cell.length_b   1.000
_cell.length_c   1.000
_cell.angle_alpha   90.00
_cell.angle_beta   90.00
_cell.angle_gamma   90.00
#
_symmetry.space_group_name_H-M   'P 1'
#
loop_
_entity.id
_entity.type
_entity.pdbx_description
1 polymer ?
#
loop_
_entity_poly.entity_id
_entity_poly.type
_entity_poly.pdbx_seq_one_letter_code
_entity_poly.pdbx_strand_id
1 'polypeptide(L)'
;MSTDSFLLAFRRFISRRGLCSVLYSDNAKTFKKANSELRKWWKYINNPEVKKVFASKGVVWKFIVERSPWWGGVWERQIRTIKTCLKKIIGKSSLSIKELKTVFSEIETIINSRPITYLYNEPSEPSPLTPSHFLVGKRLMSLPVVQPKIEELSINRNSLEKRFKYQQTLMNHFWNRWRKEYLLNLRSAYISTQPGKIISFKVNDIVLINDERYPRNMWMMGRILELCPGRDGKVRSLLIKTPKGNIKRSVQLVSNLEINP
;
A
#
# COMPACT_ATOMS: atom_id res chain seq x y z
N MET A 1 -18.99 7.03 -11.59
CA MET A 1 -17.96 8.08 -11.71
C MET A 1 -18.14 8.77 -13.05
N SER A 2 -18.39 10.08 -13.08
CA SER A 2 -18.51 10.85 -14.33
C SER A 2 -17.13 11.22 -14.88
N THR A 3 -17.08 11.63 -16.16
CA THR A 3 -15.85 12.08 -16.82
C THR A 3 -15.29 13.33 -16.13
N ASP A 4 -16.14 14.28 -15.75
CA ASP A 4 -15.72 15.53 -15.09
C ASP A 4 -15.13 15.25 -13.70
N SER A 5 -15.76 14.35 -12.94
CA SER A 5 -15.25 13.91 -11.64
C SER A 5 -13.86 13.30 -11.77
N PHE A 6 -13.62 12.51 -12.82
CA PHE A 6 -12.31 11.94 -13.13
C PHE A 6 -11.30 13.02 -13.51
N LEU A 7 -11.63 13.93 -14.42
CA LEU A 7 -10.72 14.99 -14.85
C LEU A 7 -10.32 15.90 -13.68
N LEU A 8 -11.25 16.24 -12.79
CA LEU A 8 -10.93 16.96 -11.55
C LEU A 8 -10.00 16.16 -10.62
N ALA A 9 -10.23 14.85 -10.49
CA ALA A 9 -9.35 13.98 -9.70
C ALA A 9 -7.95 13.86 -10.31
N PHE A 10 -7.87 13.75 -11.63
CA PHE A 10 -6.62 13.64 -12.37
C PHE A 10 -5.80 14.93 -12.31
N ARG A 11 -6.44 16.10 -12.43
CA ARG A 11 -5.79 17.41 -12.20
C ARG A 11 -5.21 17.50 -10.79
N ARG A 12 -5.98 17.12 -9.77
CA ARG A 12 -5.49 17.07 -8.38
C ARG A 12 -4.33 16.09 -8.18
N PHE A 13 -4.32 14.98 -8.92
CA PHE A 13 -3.21 14.02 -8.90
C PHE A 13 -1.94 14.65 -9.50
N ILE A 14 -2.04 15.23 -10.70
CA ILE A 14 -0.91 15.89 -11.37
C ILE A 14 -0.33 17.02 -10.52
N SER A 15 -1.18 17.86 -9.94
CA SER A 15 -0.72 18.97 -9.08
C SER A 15 0.02 18.51 -7.82
N ARG A 16 -0.17 17.26 -7.37
CA ARG A 16 0.51 16.73 -6.17
C ARG A 16 1.69 15.82 -6.50
N ARG A 17 1.64 15.11 -7.62
CA ARG A 17 2.58 14.03 -7.96
C ARG A 17 3.44 14.34 -9.19
N GLY A 18 3.14 15.42 -9.89
CA GLY A 18 3.69 15.68 -11.21
C GLY A 18 2.92 14.96 -12.31
N LEU A 19 3.26 15.29 -13.56
CA LEU A 19 2.64 14.71 -14.74
C LEU A 19 3.20 13.31 -14.99
N CYS A 20 2.33 12.31 -15.16
CA CYS A 20 2.77 10.96 -15.51
C CYS A 20 3.08 10.86 -17.01
N SER A 21 4.07 10.05 -17.38
CA SER A 21 4.39 9.76 -18.78
C SER A 21 3.38 8.79 -19.42
N VAL A 22 2.88 7.83 -18.64
CA VAL A 22 1.93 6.82 -19.09
C VAL A 22 0.79 6.68 -18.08
N LEU A 23 -0.44 6.59 -18.57
CA LEU A 23 -1.63 6.29 -17.76
C LEU A 23 -2.28 5.01 -18.27
N TYR A 24 -2.45 4.02 -17.40
CA TYR A 24 -3.16 2.77 -17.70
C TYR A 24 -4.58 2.82 -17.14
N SER A 25 -5.58 2.36 -17.90
CA SER A 25 -6.95 2.19 -17.41
C SER A 25 -7.68 1.01 -18.06
N ASP A 26 -8.81 0.63 -17.47
CA ASP A 26 -9.79 -0.22 -18.15
C ASP A 26 -10.49 0.53 -19.32
N ASN A 27 -11.28 -0.21 -20.09
CA ASN A 27 -12.01 0.28 -21.26
C ASN A 27 -13.35 0.99 -20.93
N ALA A 28 -13.58 1.38 -19.68
CA ALA A 28 -14.81 2.09 -19.32
C ALA A 28 -14.99 3.36 -20.15
N LYS A 29 -16.25 3.63 -20.54
CA LYS A 29 -16.62 4.79 -21.38
C LYS A 29 -16.12 6.11 -20.79
N THR A 30 -16.12 6.24 -19.45
CA THR A 30 -15.60 7.39 -18.71
C THR A 30 -14.14 7.69 -19.05
N PHE A 31 -13.27 6.66 -19.07
CA PHE A 31 -11.85 6.83 -19.37
C PHE A 31 -11.59 7.07 -20.86
N LYS A 32 -12.32 6.37 -21.76
CA LYS A 32 -12.25 6.63 -23.20
C LYS A 32 -12.62 8.10 -23.52
N LYS A 33 -13.68 8.62 -22.89
CA LYS A 33 -14.08 10.04 -23.03
C LYS A 33 -13.05 10.99 -22.44
N ALA A 34 -12.54 10.72 -21.24
CA ALA A 34 -11.49 11.54 -20.61
C ALA A 34 -10.22 11.64 -21.47
N ASN A 35 -9.77 10.54 -22.05
CA ASN A 35 -8.63 10.53 -22.99
C ASN A 35 -8.89 11.41 -24.21
N SER A 36 -10.09 11.34 -24.80
CA SER A 36 -10.48 12.20 -25.93
C SER A 36 -10.44 13.68 -25.55
N GLU A 37 -10.99 14.06 -24.39
CA GLU A 37 -10.98 15.45 -23.92
C GLU A 37 -9.56 15.95 -23.63
N LEU A 38 -8.71 15.14 -22.98
CA LEU A 38 -7.31 15.50 -22.76
C LEU A 38 -6.55 15.73 -24.07
N ARG A 39 -6.78 14.88 -25.07
CA ARG A 39 -6.19 15.04 -26.41
C ARG A 39 -6.64 16.35 -27.08
N LYS A 40 -7.91 16.75 -26.92
CA LYS A 40 -8.39 18.04 -27.41
C LYS A 40 -7.70 19.20 -26.69
N TRP A 41 -7.61 19.15 -25.36
CA TRP A 41 -6.94 20.20 -24.57
C TRP A 41 -5.48 20.37 -24.96
N TRP A 42 -4.77 19.27 -25.24
CA TRP A 42 -3.39 19.33 -25.73
C TRP A 42 -3.26 20.00 -27.09
N LYS A 43 -4.25 19.87 -27.98
CA LYS A 43 -4.26 20.53 -29.28
C LYS A 43 -4.44 22.05 -29.18
N TYR A 44 -5.13 22.55 -28.14
CA TYR A 44 -5.35 23.99 -27.94
C TYR A 44 -4.13 24.73 -27.39
N ILE A 45 -3.12 24.02 -26.89
CA ILE A 45 -1.85 24.63 -26.50
C ILE A 45 -1.18 25.10 -27.79
N ASN A 46 -1.20 26.41 -28.08
CA ASN A 46 -0.64 26.98 -29.32
C ASN A 46 0.78 27.54 -29.15
N ASN A 47 1.18 27.86 -27.92
CA ASN A 47 2.51 28.40 -27.65
C ASN A 47 3.59 27.33 -27.93
N PRO A 48 4.58 27.61 -28.79
CA PRO A 48 5.60 26.64 -29.19
C PRO A 48 6.54 26.21 -28.05
N GLU A 49 6.83 27.08 -27.09
CA GLU A 49 7.65 26.75 -25.91
C GLU A 49 6.91 25.81 -24.97
N VAL A 50 5.63 26.09 -24.73
CA VAL A 50 4.75 25.21 -23.95
C VAL A 50 4.57 23.87 -24.66
N LYS A 51 4.36 23.87 -25.99
CA LYS A 51 4.36 22.64 -26.79
C LYS A 51 5.67 21.87 -26.64
N LYS A 52 6.84 22.49 -26.66
CA LYS A 52 8.14 21.78 -26.50
C LYS A 52 8.27 21.12 -25.12
N VAL A 53 7.84 21.80 -24.06
CA VAL A 53 7.86 21.27 -22.68
C VAL A 53 6.81 20.18 -22.46
N PHE A 54 5.62 20.30 -23.05
CA PHE A 54 4.52 19.34 -22.87
C PHE A 54 4.46 18.23 -23.93
N ALA A 55 5.05 18.40 -25.12
CA ALA A 55 5.14 17.36 -26.15
C ALA A 55 6.14 16.28 -25.76
N SER A 56 7.24 16.66 -25.09
CA SER A 56 8.17 15.70 -24.47
C SER A 56 7.59 15.03 -23.22
N LYS A 57 6.51 15.59 -22.63
CA LYS A 57 5.87 15.13 -21.39
C LYS A 57 4.40 14.74 -21.56
N GLY A 58 3.95 14.44 -22.78
CA GLY A 58 2.56 14.06 -23.04
C GLY A 58 2.18 12.78 -22.29
N VAL A 59 0.95 12.73 -21.75
CA VAL A 59 0.46 11.51 -21.09
C VAL A 59 0.06 10.49 -22.16
N VAL A 60 0.84 9.41 -22.29
CA VAL A 60 0.46 8.28 -23.15
C VAL A 60 -0.60 7.46 -22.43
N TRP A 61 -1.85 7.55 -22.90
CA TRP A 61 -2.93 6.74 -22.36
C TRP A 61 -2.94 5.35 -23.00
N LYS A 62 -2.81 4.30 -22.17
CA LYS A 62 -2.90 2.90 -22.58
C LYS A 62 -4.12 2.23 -21.95
N PHE A 63 -4.91 1.54 -22.77
CA PHE A 63 -6.04 0.74 -22.30
C PHE A 63 -5.60 -0.71 -22.19
N ILE A 64 -6.06 -1.41 -21.15
CA ILE A 64 -5.88 -2.87 -21.08
C ILE A 64 -6.62 -3.54 -22.23
N VAL A 65 -6.22 -4.77 -22.57
CA VAL A 65 -6.91 -5.55 -23.60
C VAL A 65 -8.37 -5.77 -23.20
N GLU A 66 -9.29 -5.59 -24.14
CA GLU A 66 -10.71 -5.80 -23.88
C GLU A 66 -10.96 -7.24 -23.41
N ARG A 67 -11.92 -7.39 -22.50
CA ARG A 67 -12.26 -8.69 -21.85
C ARG A 67 -11.08 -9.38 -21.16
N SER A 68 -10.00 -8.66 -20.86
CA SER A 68 -8.81 -9.19 -20.20
C SER A 68 -8.61 -8.60 -18.80
N PRO A 69 -9.54 -8.83 -17.85
CA PRO A 69 -9.54 -8.18 -16.53
C PRO A 69 -8.32 -8.54 -15.68
N TRP A 70 -7.62 -9.64 -16.00
CA TRP A 70 -6.41 -10.04 -15.27
C TRP A 70 -5.28 -9.02 -15.38
N TRP A 71 -5.20 -8.25 -16.48
CA TRP A 71 -4.24 -7.15 -16.62
C TRP A 71 -4.42 -6.08 -15.54
N GLY A 72 -5.65 -5.89 -15.06
CA GLY A 72 -5.97 -4.99 -13.96
C GLY A 72 -6.17 -5.63 -12.60
N GLY A 73 -6.08 -6.96 -12.53
CA GLY A 73 -6.43 -7.70 -11.33
C GLY A 73 -5.62 -7.31 -10.10
N VAL A 74 -4.37 -6.87 -10.26
CA VAL A 74 -3.51 -6.46 -9.14
C VAL A 74 -4.03 -5.17 -8.48
N TRP A 75 -4.25 -4.10 -9.26
CA TRP A 75 -4.77 -2.86 -8.69
C TRP A 75 -6.24 -2.99 -8.25
N GLU A 76 -7.05 -3.78 -8.95
CA GLU A 76 -8.43 -4.04 -8.56
C GLU A 76 -8.53 -4.77 -7.22
N ARG A 77 -7.72 -5.83 -7.01
CA ARG A 77 -7.64 -6.54 -5.73
C ARG A 77 -7.20 -5.60 -4.60
N GLN A 78 -6.18 -4.79 -4.85
CA GLN A 78 -5.70 -3.82 -3.86
C GLN A 78 -6.77 -2.78 -3.52
N ILE A 79 -7.42 -2.18 -4.53
CA ILE A 79 -8.52 -1.22 -4.34
C ILE A 79 -9.68 -1.87 -3.59
N ARG A 80 -10.02 -3.12 -3.88
CA ARG A 80 -11.07 -3.88 -3.17
C ARG A 80 -10.71 -4.03 -1.69
N THR A 81 -9.49 -4.42 -1.37
CA THR A 81 -9.03 -4.51 0.03
C THR A 81 -9.11 -3.16 0.75
N ILE A 82 -8.65 -2.08 0.11
CA ILE A 82 -8.72 -0.72 0.69
C ILE A 82 -10.16 -0.33 0.99
N LYS A 83 -11.07 -0.50 0.02
CA LYS A 83 -12.51 -0.20 0.18
C LYS A 83 -13.16 -1.02 1.28
N THR A 84 -12.84 -2.30 1.38
CA THR A 84 -13.37 -3.18 2.44
C THR A 84 -12.90 -2.75 3.82
N CYS A 85 -11.63 -2.37 3.98
CA CYS A 85 -11.12 -1.80 5.22
C CYS A 85 -11.84 -0.49 5.55
N LEU A 86 -11.87 0.46 4.60
CA LEU A 86 -12.52 1.75 4.75
C LEU A 86 -13.99 1.62 5.19
N LYS A 87 -14.79 0.78 4.50
CA LYS A 87 -16.22 0.61 4.82
C LYS A 87 -16.43 0.10 6.24
N LYS A 88 -15.55 -0.76 6.75
CA LYS A 88 -15.67 -1.31 8.10
C LYS A 88 -15.26 -0.34 9.20
N ILE A 89 -14.42 0.65 8.87
CA ILE A 89 -13.90 1.62 9.85
C ILE A 89 -14.74 2.89 9.84
N ILE A 90 -15.03 3.39 8.64
CA ILE A 90 -15.81 4.62 8.48
C ILE A 90 -17.31 4.36 8.64
N GLY A 91 -17.78 3.14 8.39
CA GLY A 91 -19.20 2.79 8.18
C GLY A 91 -20.22 3.52 9.06
N LYS A 92 -20.10 3.42 10.39
CA LYS A 92 -20.99 4.13 11.34
C LYS A 92 -20.30 5.31 12.03
N SER A 93 -19.10 5.68 11.59
CA SER A 93 -18.34 6.78 12.20
C SER A 93 -18.89 8.13 11.75
N SER A 94 -19.12 9.04 12.71
CA SER A 94 -19.45 10.43 12.43
C SER A 94 -18.16 11.23 12.29
N LEU A 95 -17.59 11.30 11.08
CA LEU A 95 -16.44 12.13 10.74
C LEU A 95 -16.89 13.39 10.01
N SER A 96 -16.40 14.56 10.43
CA SER A 96 -16.56 15.78 9.64
C SER A 96 -15.73 15.69 8.35
N ILE A 97 -16.01 16.55 7.37
CA ILE A 97 -15.25 16.60 6.12
C ILE A 97 -13.75 16.85 6.33
N LYS A 98 -13.38 17.64 7.35
CA LYS A 98 -11.97 17.93 7.67
C LYS A 98 -11.28 16.66 8.18
N GLU A 99 -11.95 15.93 9.07
CA GLU A 99 -11.40 14.72 9.68
C GLU A 99 -11.34 13.57 8.67
N LEU A 100 -12.34 13.47 7.80
CA LEU A 100 -12.32 12.51 6.72
C LEU A 100 -11.13 12.73 5.77
N LYS A 101 -10.80 14.00 5.46
CA LYS A 101 -9.60 14.34 4.67
C LYS A 101 -8.31 13.94 5.39
N THR A 102 -8.22 14.18 6.70
CA THR A 102 -7.07 13.75 7.51
C THR A 102 -6.92 12.24 7.51
N VAL A 103 -8.00 11.51 7.83
CA VAL A 103 -8.03 10.04 7.84
C VAL A 103 -7.63 9.47 6.48
N PHE A 104 -8.13 10.01 5.37
CA PHE A 104 -7.71 9.55 4.04
C PHE A 104 -6.23 9.78 3.76
N SER A 105 -5.66 10.89 4.22
CA SER A 105 -4.23 11.20 4.04
C SER A 105 -3.34 10.27 4.87
N GLU A 106 -3.77 9.92 6.09
CA GLU A 106 -3.06 8.92 6.91
C GLU A 106 -3.19 7.50 6.34
N ILE A 107 -4.37 7.15 5.80
CA ILE A 107 -4.57 5.86 5.11
C ILE A 107 -3.69 5.76 3.87
N GLU A 108 -3.58 6.82 3.09
CA GLU A 108 -2.66 6.88 1.95
C GLU A 108 -1.20 6.67 2.39
N THR A 109 -0.82 7.24 3.53
CA THR A 109 0.50 7.01 4.13
C THR A 109 0.72 5.54 4.52
N ILE A 110 -0.28 4.90 5.14
CA ILE A 110 -0.23 3.47 5.50
C ILE A 110 -0.08 2.56 4.28
N ILE A 111 -0.85 2.83 3.22
CA ILE A 111 -0.81 2.02 2.00
C ILE A 111 0.53 2.19 1.28
N ASN A 112 1.09 3.40 1.31
CA ASN A 112 2.37 3.73 0.67
C ASN A 112 3.60 3.41 1.51
N SER A 113 3.44 3.00 2.78
CA SER A 113 4.53 2.49 3.62
C SER A 113 4.74 0.98 3.49
N ARG A 114 3.89 0.27 2.72
CA ARG A 114 4.02 -1.17 2.50
C ARG A 114 5.34 -1.54 1.78
N PRO A 115 6.05 -2.60 2.19
CA PRO A 115 7.23 -3.08 1.50
C PRO A 115 6.85 -3.76 0.18
N ILE A 116 7.46 -3.31 -0.91
CA ILE A 116 7.39 -3.95 -2.23
C ILE A 116 8.54 -4.93 -2.36
N THR A 117 9.75 -4.46 -2.04
CA THR A 117 11.00 -5.21 -2.07
C THR A 117 11.98 -4.62 -1.05
N TYR A 118 13.24 -4.98 -1.11
CA TYR A 118 14.29 -4.48 -0.22
C TYR A 118 15.52 -4.03 -1.03
N LEU A 119 16.29 -3.13 -0.45
CA LEU A 119 17.60 -2.73 -0.97
C LEU A 119 18.70 -3.54 -0.28
N TYR A 120 19.63 -4.09 -1.06
CA TYR A 120 20.78 -4.90 -0.62
C TYR A 120 21.94 -4.06 -0.06
N ASN A 121 21.67 -2.86 0.45
CA ASN A 121 22.75 -1.90 0.73
C ASN A 121 23.42 -2.10 2.10
N GLU A 122 22.86 -2.91 3.00
CA GLU A 122 23.43 -3.11 4.34
C GLU A 122 23.58 -4.60 4.70
N PRO A 123 24.78 -5.05 5.13
CA PRO A 123 25.03 -6.45 5.54
C PRO A 123 24.15 -6.91 6.72
N SER A 124 23.69 -5.97 7.55
CA SER A 124 22.94 -6.23 8.78
C SER A 124 21.43 -6.14 8.62
N GLU A 125 20.90 -5.28 7.73
CA GLU A 125 19.45 -5.01 7.66
C GLU A 125 18.93 -4.69 6.24
N PRO A 126 17.95 -5.45 5.72
CA PRO A 126 17.24 -5.04 4.50
C PRO A 126 16.36 -3.82 4.81
N SER A 127 16.65 -2.67 4.19
CA SER A 127 15.71 -1.55 4.23
C SER A 127 14.61 -1.77 3.19
N PRO A 128 13.32 -1.56 3.55
CA PRO A 128 12.22 -1.82 2.63
C PRO A 128 12.16 -0.70 1.58
N LEU A 129 12.12 -1.11 0.31
CA LEU A 129 11.70 -0.25 -0.77
C LEU A 129 10.16 -0.27 -0.84
N THR A 130 9.56 0.91 -0.72
CA THR A 130 8.10 1.09 -0.58
C THR A 130 7.58 2.05 -1.66
N PRO A 131 6.26 2.09 -1.93
CA PRO A 131 5.69 3.07 -2.86
C PRO A 131 6.04 4.52 -2.51
N SER A 132 6.15 4.85 -1.22
CA SER A 132 6.52 6.19 -0.77
C SER A 132 7.93 6.62 -1.23
N HIS A 133 8.88 5.70 -1.36
CA HIS A 133 10.19 6.02 -1.92
C HIS A 133 10.09 6.47 -3.37
N PHE A 134 9.26 5.82 -4.19
CA PHE A 134 9.03 6.25 -5.58
C PHE A 134 8.23 7.54 -5.69
N LEU A 135 7.28 7.74 -4.76
CA LEU A 135 6.34 8.85 -4.84
C LEU A 135 6.84 10.15 -4.21
N VAL A 136 7.71 10.07 -3.20
CA VAL A 136 8.17 11.20 -2.37
C VAL A 136 9.70 11.18 -2.19
N GLY A 137 10.40 10.12 -2.59
CA GLY A 137 11.85 9.98 -2.42
C GLY A 137 12.27 9.50 -1.02
N LYS A 138 11.32 9.31 -0.10
CA LYS A 138 11.59 8.90 1.29
C LYS A 138 10.44 8.14 1.92
N ARG A 139 10.72 7.46 3.03
CA ARG A 139 9.69 6.84 3.86
C ARG A 139 8.75 7.91 4.42
N LEU A 140 7.45 7.68 4.28
CA LEU A 140 6.44 8.50 4.96
C LEU A 140 6.32 8.08 6.43
N MET A 141 6.42 9.06 7.32
CA MET A 141 6.24 8.88 8.76
C MET A 141 4.89 9.48 9.17
N SER A 142 4.21 8.85 10.12
CA SER A 142 3.05 9.45 10.79
C SER A 142 3.47 10.03 12.14
N LEU A 143 2.61 10.86 12.72
CA LEU A 143 2.75 11.22 14.14
C LEU A 143 2.87 9.96 15.00
N PRO A 144 3.63 10.01 16.12
CA PRO A 144 3.75 8.89 17.03
C PRO A 144 2.36 8.41 17.46
N VAL A 145 2.15 7.09 17.39
CA VAL A 145 0.90 6.49 17.88
C VAL A 145 0.93 6.57 19.40
N VAL A 146 0.27 7.59 19.96
CA VAL A 146 -0.01 7.62 21.39
C VAL A 146 -1.00 6.50 21.66
N GLN A 147 -0.54 5.39 22.22
CA GLN A 147 -1.44 4.44 22.89
C GLN A 147 -1.83 5.13 24.20
N PRO A 148 -3.09 5.55 24.38
CA PRO A 148 -3.49 6.13 25.65
C PRO A 148 -3.32 5.05 26.73
N LYS A 149 -2.46 5.30 27.72
CA LYS A 149 -2.43 4.47 28.92
C LYS A 149 -3.79 4.57 29.59
N ILE A 150 -4.36 3.43 29.96
CA ILE A 150 -5.70 3.31 30.58
C ILE A 150 -5.78 4.13 31.89
N GLU A 151 -4.64 4.42 32.52
CA GLU A 151 -4.54 5.11 33.81
C GLU A 151 -4.81 6.64 33.76
N GLU A 152 -4.85 7.27 32.59
CA GLU A 152 -5.17 8.71 32.49
C GLU A 152 -6.68 8.99 32.36
N LEU A 153 -7.49 8.30 33.18
CA LEU A 153 -8.95 8.48 33.28
C LEU A 153 -9.34 9.69 34.16
N SER A 154 -8.44 10.65 34.36
CA SER A 154 -8.73 11.85 35.14
C SER A 154 -9.75 12.75 34.42
N ILE A 155 -10.82 13.02 35.15
CA ILE A 155 -12.17 13.50 34.78
C ILE A 155 -12.28 14.87 34.05
N ASN A 156 -11.20 15.53 33.64
CA ASN A 156 -11.30 16.86 33.01
C ASN A 156 -10.34 17.06 31.82
N ARG A 157 -10.58 16.37 30.69
CA ARG A 157 -9.77 16.50 29.47
C ARG A 157 -10.59 16.84 28.23
N ASN A 158 -10.17 17.92 27.57
CA ASN A 158 -10.74 18.61 26.42
C ASN A 158 -11.35 17.69 25.35
N SER A 159 -12.46 18.13 24.74
CA SER A 159 -13.13 17.45 23.61
C SER A 159 -12.16 17.05 22.48
N LEU A 160 -11.09 17.83 22.29
CA LEU A 160 -10.00 17.58 21.34
C LEU A 160 -9.24 16.28 21.62
N GLU A 161 -8.90 15.98 22.88
CA GLU A 161 -8.16 14.77 23.24
C GLU A 161 -9.01 13.52 23.00
N LYS A 162 -10.30 13.57 23.39
CA LYS A 162 -11.26 12.50 23.11
C LYS A 162 -11.38 12.26 21.59
N ARG A 163 -11.45 13.35 20.81
CA ARG A 163 -11.59 13.26 19.36
C ARG A 163 -10.34 12.72 18.68
N PHE A 164 -9.16 13.14 19.12
CA PHE A 164 -7.88 12.61 18.64
C PHE A 164 -7.75 11.11 18.97
N LYS A 165 -8.05 10.70 20.21
CA LYS A 165 -8.05 9.28 20.62
C LYS A 165 -8.99 8.44 19.75
N TYR A 166 -10.19 8.94 19.46
CA TYR A 166 -11.13 8.27 18.55
C TYR A 166 -10.54 8.07 17.14
N GLN A 167 -9.92 9.09 16.56
CA GLN A 167 -9.26 8.97 15.25
C GLN A 167 -8.10 7.96 15.30
N GLN A 168 -7.30 7.94 16.36
CA GLN A 168 -6.24 6.94 16.54
C GLN A 168 -6.77 5.51 16.61
N THR A 169 -7.90 5.29 17.29
CA THR A 169 -8.58 3.99 17.32
C THR A 169 -9.02 3.55 15.92
N LEU A 170 -9.65 4.43 15.15
CA LEU A 170 -10.03 4.14 13.75
C LEU A 170 -8.82 3.74 12.90
N MET A 171 -7.72 4.48 13.04
CA MET A 171 -6.50 4.22 12.28
C MET A 171 -5.78 2.93 12.70
N ASN A 172 -5.83 2.56 13.98
CA ASN A 172 -5.33 1.26 14.46
C ASN A 172 -6.17 0.11 13.89
N HIS A 173 -7.49 0.25 13.86
CA HIS A 173 -8.38 -0.72 13.21
C HIS A 173 -8.10 -0.82 11.71
N PHE A 174 -7.84 0.31 11.03
CA PHE A 174 -7.38 0.33 9.64
C PHE A 174 -6.13 -0.49 9.44
N TRP A 175 -5.09 -0.17 10.19
CA TRP A 175 -3.80 -0.82 10.09
C TRP A 175 -3.87 -2.33 10.29
N ASN A 176 -4.48 -2.77 11.39
CA ASN A 176 -4.55 -4.19 11.72
C ASN A 176 -5.27 -4.98 10.63
N ARG A 177 -6.36 -4.40 10.09
CA ARG A 177 -7.12 -5.04 9.02
C ARG A 177 -6.39 -5.02 7.69
N TRP A 178 -5.87 -3.85 7.29
CA TRP A 178 -5.08 -3.68 6.08
C TRP A 178 -3.90 -4.64 6.03
N ARG A 179 -3.11 -4.70 7.10
CA ARG A 179 -1.95 -5.60 7.23
C ARG A 179 -2.38 -7.06 7.04
N LYS A 180 -3.42 -7.51 7.73
CA LYS A 180 -3.92 -8.89 7.65
C LYS A 180 -4.36 -9.25 6.23
N GLU A 181 -5.20 -8.43 5.61
CA GLU A 181 -5.73 -8.68 4.26
C GLU A 181 -4.61 -8.58 3.20
N TYR A 182 -3.67 -7.65 3.36
CA TYR A 182 -2.53 -7.50 2.46
C TYR A 182 -1.59 -8.72 2.49
N LEU A 183 -1.21 -9.20 3.69
CA LEU A 183 -0.37 -10.40 3.83
C LEU A 183 -1.06 -11.66 3.27
N LEU A 184 -2.38 -11.78 3.47
CA LEU A 184 -3.17 -12.85 2.86
C LEU A 184 -3.17 -12.77 1.33
N ASN A 185 -3.33 -11.58 0.76
CA ASN A 185 -3.28 -11.37 -0.69
C ASN A 185 -1.91 -11.75 -1.27
N LEU A 186 -0.82 -11.38 -0.60
CA LEU A 186 0.53 -11.78 -1.00
C LEU A 186 0.67 -13.29 -1.03
N ARG A 187 0.25 -13.96 0.05
CA ARG A 187 0.31 -15.42 0.13
C ARG A 187 -0.49 -16.10 -0.98
N SER A 188 -1.70 -15.63 -1.25
CA SER A 188 -2.54 -16.17 -2.33
C SER A 188 -1.93 -15.95 -3.72
N ALA A 189 -1.27 -14.82 -3.96
CA ALA A 189 -0.61 -14.54 -5.24
C ALA A 189 0.55 -15.50 -5.52
N TYR A 190 1.34 -15.84 -4.50
CA TYR A 190 2.44 -16.82 -4.62
C TYR A 190 1.94 -18.26 -4.80
N ILE A 191 0.81 -18.63 -4.19
CA ILE A 191 0.21 -19.96 -4.37
C ILE A 191 -0.39 -20.10 -5.77
N SER A 192 -1.06 -19.05 -6.28
CA SER A 192 -1.77 -19.09 -7.56
C SER A 192 -0.85 -19.17 -8.79
N THR A 193 0.42 -18.80 -8.67
CA THR A 193 1.37 -18.77 -9.79
C THR A 193 1.99 -20.14 -10.09
N GLN A 194 1.93 -21.10 -9.17
CA GLN A 194 2.43 -22.46 -9.38
C GLN A 194 1.49 -23.50 -8.73
N PRO A 195 0.52 -24.06 -9.47
CA PRO A 195 -0.35 -25.12 -8.95
C PRO A 195 0.52 -26.29 -8.45
N GLY A 196 0.47 -26.59 -7.16
CA GLY A 196 1.20 -27.70 -6.54
C GLY A 196 2.54 -27.35 -5.88
N LYS A 197 3.11 -26.14 -6.06
CA LYS A 197 4.24 -25.71 -5.20
C LYS A 197 3.73 -25.13 -3.89
N ILE A 198 3.98 -25.85 -2.81
CA ILE A 198 3.99 -25.30 -1.45
C ILE A 198 4.98 -24.12 -1.46
N ILE A 199 4.60 -23.00 -0.82
CA ILE A 199 5.46 -21.81 -0.64
C ILE A 199 6.87 -22.27 -0.25
N SER A 200 7.80 -22.24 -1.19
CA SER A 200 9.17 -22.70 -0.94
C SER A 200 9.99 -21.48 -0.53
N PHE A 201 10.06 -21.25 0.78
CA PHE A 201 11.06 -20.35 1.32
C PHE A 201 12.45 -20.94 1.12
N LYS A 202 13.42 -20.08 0.81
CA LYS A 202 14.83 -20.44 0.75
C LYS A 202 15.60 -19.77 1.87
N VAL A 203 16.71 -20.40 2.26
CA VAL A 203 17.70 -19.75 3.12
C VAL A 203 18.18 -18.47 2.42
N ASN A 204 18.36 -17.41 3.20
CA ASN A 204 18.68 -16.04 2.80
C ASN A 204 17.53 -15.21 2.17
N ASP A 205 16.33 -15.77 1.97
CA ASP A 205 15.19 -14.96 1.53
C ASP A 205 14.84 -13.89 2.57
N ILE A 206 14.49 -12.69 2.09
CA ILE A 206 13.92 -11.63 2.92
C ILE A 206 12.41 -11.76 2.93
N VAL A 207 11.83 -11.79 4.13
CA VAL A 207 10.40 -12.04 4.34
C VAL A 207 9.77 -11.03 5.28
N LEU A 208 8.46 -10.83 5.11
CA LEU A 208 7.60 -10.10 6.03
C LEU A 208 7.17 -11.02 7.17
N ILE A 209 7.24 -10.49 8.39
CA ILE A 209 6.86 -11.19 9.61
C ILE A 209 5.56 -10.59 10.13
N ASN A 210 4.52 -11.43 10.24
CA ASN A 210 3.24 -11.04 10.79
C ASN A 210 3.33 -11.01 12.32
N ASP A 211 3.68 -9.85 12.87
CA ASP A 211 3.61 -9.58 14.31
C ASP A 211 2.57 -8.49 14.60
N GLU A 212 1.55 -8.84 15.38
CA GLU A 212 0.47 -7.91 15.70
C GLU A 212 0.93 -6.74 16.57
N ARG A 213 2.01 -6.92 17.33
CA ARG A 213 2.57 -5.93 18.26
C ARG A 213 3.37 -4.84 17.54
N TYR A 214 3.67 -5.02 16.26
CA TYR A 214 4.47 -4.05 15.52
C TYR A 214 3.69 -2.74 15.29
N PRO A 215 4.32 -1.57 15.53
CA PRO A 215 3.65 -0.28 15.40
C PRO A 215 3.05 -0.04 14.02
N ARG A 216 2.03 0.83 13.98
CA ARG A 216 1.44 1.33 12.73
C ARG A 216 2.52 1.89 11.81
N ASN A 217 2.38 1.69 10.50
CA ASN A 217 3.35 2.13 9.47
C ASN A 217 4.72 1.44 9.50
N MET A 218 4.93 0.47 10.39
CA MET A 218 6.16 -0.31 10.45
C MET A 218 5.89 -1.75 10.06
N TRP A 219 6.73 -2.28 9.19
CA TRP A 219 6.66 -3.65 8.72
C TRP A 219 7.89 -4.40 9.22
N MET A 220 7.65 -5.46 9.98
CA MET A 220 8.74 -6.30 10.46
C MET A 220 9.24 -7.16 9.32
N MET A 221 10.54 -7.09 9.07
CA MET A 221 11.23 -7.90 8.07
C MET A 221 12.35 -8.70 8.72
N GLY A 222 12.74 -9.77 8.06
CA GLY A 222 13.91 -10.53 8.46
C GLY A 222 14.41 -11.43 7.35
N ARG A 223 15.65 -11.89 7.53
CA ARG A 223 16.32 -12.84 6.62
C ARG A 223 16.15 -14.25 7.18
N ILE A 224 15.73 -15.19 6.33
CA ILE A 224 15.68 -16.60 6.71
C ILE A 224 17.10 -17.13 6.87
N LEU A 225 17.42 -17.64 8.05
CA LEU A 225 18.68 -18.33 8.33
C LEU A 225 18.53 -19.84 8.08
N GLU A 226 17.43 -20.42 8.55
CA GLU A 226 17.23 -21.88 8.48
C GLU A 226 15.76 -22.24 8.25
N LEU A 227 15.56 -23.33 7.50
CA LEU A 227 14.27 -23.97 7.31
C LEU A 227 14.17 -25.13 8.31
N CYS A 228 13.15 -25.14 9.17
CA CYS A 228 12.94 -26.22 10.13
C CYS A 228 11.81 -27.16 9.66
N PRO A 229 12.15 -28.33 9.07
CA PRO A 229 11.16 -29.33 8.69
C PRO A 229 10.58 -30.06 9.91
N GLY A 230 9.33 -30.51 9.77
CA GLY A 230 8.71 -31.46 10.69
C GLY A 230 9.15 -32.90 10.41
N ARG A 231 8.60 -33.85 11.18
CA ARG A 231 8.86 -35.30 11.00
C ARG A 231 8.45 -35.82 9.61
N ASP A 232 7.54 -35.13 8.94
CA ASP A 232 7.06 -35.43 7.58
C ASP A 232 7.88 -34.75 6.47
N GLY A 233 9.03 -34.16 6.80
CA GLY A 233 9.89 -33.45 5.85
C GLY A 233 9.35 -32.08 5.40
N LYS A 234 8.16 -31.67 5.83
CA LYS A 234 7.56 -30.38 5.44
C LYS A 234 8.04 -29.24 6.34
N VAL A 235 8.46 -28.12 5.74
CA VAL A 235 8.87 -26.92 6.49
C VAL A 235 7.66 -26.31 7.21
N ARG A 236 7.70 -26.27 8.54
CA ARG A 236 6.63 -25.68 9.38
C ARG A 236 7.07 -24.42 10.10
N SER A 237 8.37 -24.26 10.32
CA SER A 237 8.92 -23.08 10.97
C SER A 237 10.23 -22.63 10.34
N LEU A 238 10.56 -21.37 10.53
CA LEU A 238 11.72 -20.68 9.97
C LEU A 238 12.47 -20.01 11.13
N LEU A 239 13.80 -20.12 11.13
CA LEU A 239 14.67 -19.28 11.94
C LEU A 239 14.97 -18.01 11.14
N ILE A 240 14.63 -16.86 11.69
CA ILE A 240 14.68 -15.58 10.99
C ILE A 240 15.54 -14.60 11.78
N LYS A 241 16.55 -14.02 11.12
CA LYS A 241 17.35 -12.91 11.65
C LYS A 241 16.60 -11.61 11.48
N THR A 242 16.42 -10.89 12.57
CA THR A 242 15.78 -9.56 12.60
C THR A 242 16.74 -8.55 13.25
N PRO A 243 16.51 -7.24 13.09
CA PRO A 243 17.28 -6.20 13.79
C PRO A 243 17.41 -6.41 15.31
N LYS A 244 16.38 -6.99 15.93
CA LYS A 244 16.31 -7.22 17.38
C LYS A 244 16.87 -8.57 17.82
N GLY A 245 17.39 -9.37 16.88
CA GLY A 245 17.89 -10.72 17.13
C GLY A 245 17.15 -11.79 16.33
N ASN A 246 17.47 -13.05 16.63
CA ASN A 246 16.93 -14.20 15.92
C ASN A 246 15.59 -14.62 16.54
N ILE A 247 14.60 -14.88 15.69
CA ILE A 247 13.30 -15.36 16.11
C ILE A 247 12.91 -16.60 15.30
N LYS A 248 12.23 -17.54 15.96
CA LYS A 248 11.60 -18.68 15.30
C LYS A 248 10.12 -18.36 15.05
N ARG A 249 9.64 -18.57 13.83
CA ARG A 249 8.23 -18.30 13.46
C ARG A 249 7.67 -19.42 12.59
N SER A 250 6.38 -19.67 12.74
CA SER A 250 5.64 -20.57 11.85
C SER A 250 5.58 -19.97 10.45
N VAL A 251 5.64 -20.82 9.43
CA VAL A 251 5.45 -20.46 8.02
C VAL A 251 4.14 -19.69 7.80
N GLN A 252 3.12 -19.91 8.63
CA GLN A 252 1.84 -19.21 8.51
C GLN A 252 1.91 -17.72 8.87
N LEU A 253 2.90 -17.32 9.67
CA LEU A 253 3.13 -15.96 10.13
C LEU A 253 4.18 -15.23 9.27
N VAL A 254 4.57 -15.82 8.15
CA VAL A 254 5.61 -15.30 7.27
C VAL A 254 5.05 -15.17 5.85
N SER A 255 5.44 -14.11 5.16
CA SER A 255 5.00 -13.85 3.78
C SER A 255 6.16 -13.31 2.95
N ASN A 256 6.21 -13.69 1.67
CA ASN A 256 7.15 -13.12 0.72
C ASN A 256 6.82 -11.65 0.42
N LEU A 257 7.80 -10.92 -0.11
CA LEU A 257 7.62 -9.56 -0.60
C LEU A 257 6.85 -9.57 -1.94
N GLU A 258 6.31 -8.41 -2.37
CA GLU A 258 5.63 -8.30 -3.67
C GLU A 258 6.59 -8.67 -4.81
N ILE A 259 7.87 -8.31 -4.68
CA ILE A 259 8.93 -8.58 -5.66
C ILE A 259 10.15 -9.13 -4.91
N ASN A 260 10.55 -10.35 -5.27
CA ASN A 260 11.85 -10.90 -4.87
C ASN A 260 12.87 -10.58 -5.98
N PRO A 261 13.97 -9.87 -5.66
CA PRO A 261 15.05 -9.61 -6.61
C PRO A 261 15.87 -10.85 -6.94
#